data_AF-A0A1I0GP21-F1
#
_entry.id   AF-A0A1I0GP21-F1
#
_cell.length_a   1.000
_cell.length_b   1.000
_cell.length_c   1.000
_cell.angle_alpha   90.00
_cell.angle_beta   90.00
_cell.angle_gamma   90.00
#
_symmetry.space_group_name_H-M   'P 1'
#
loop_
_entity.id
_entity.type
_entity.pdbx_description
1 polymer ?
#
loop_
_entity_poly.entity_id
_entity_poly.type
_entity_poly.pdbx_seq_one_letter_code
_entity_poly.pdbx_strand_id
1 'polypeptide(L)'
;MIMKKSWWFGSYEITMREILASITIIAVMMILGFVFAGKIEEHQMDKNAEYYKAAKITETEMFRYGMNTSIGNAFVYGELEAIDTVTYPEIGGEYLYVEKVEEHYNMHTRTVTYTDFNGKTHTRTETYWSWDYAGSEEVHSKKIQFCDIEMDYSKVAMPGTDYIDTMNESGFVRFKYYGCNPKYTGTVYTDLRDGAMKDDSPFYVGQDIESTVEYLTSGFPIVLFWIIWIILTGGAVVGFICLDNEWLED
;
A
#
# COMPACT_ATOMS: atom_id res chain seq x y z
N MET A 1 53.10 25.82 3.27
CA MET A 1 52.27 24.68 2.79
C MET A 1 51.29 25.26 1.79
N ILE A 2 51.60 25.18 0.49
CA ILE A 2 50.81 25.82 -0.57
C ILE A 2 49.59 24.93 -0.84
N MET A 3 48.41 25.36 -0.40
CA MET A 3 47.15 24.71 -0.78
C MET A 3 46.97 24.87 -2.30
N LYS A 4 46.76 23.76 -3.01
CA LYS A 4 46.36 23.76 -4.42
C LYS A 4 45.10 24.62 -4.57
N LYS A 5 45.18 25.63 -5.45
CA LYS A 5 44.17 26.70 -5.59
C LYS A 5 42.97 26.31 -6.46
N SER A 6 43.07 25.20 -7.19
CA SER A 6 42.04 24.66 -8.06
C SER A 6 42.17 23.15 -8.22
N TRP A 7 41.04 22.50 -8.52
CA TRP A 7 40.94 21.06 -8.74
C TRP A 7 40.19 20.79 -10.05
N TRP A 8 40.73 19.88 -10.87
CA TRP A 8 40.21 19.54 -12.18
C TRP A 8 39.29 18.33 -12.09
N PHE A 9 38.00 18.51 -12.39
CA PHE A 9 37.02 17.44 -12.57
C PHE A 9 36.51 17.50 -14.02
N GLY A 10 37.13 16.76 -14.94
CA GLY A 10 36.78 16.82 -16.36
C GLY A 10 37.24 18.13 -17.04
N SER A 11 36.39 18.74 -17.87
CA SER A 11 36.69 19.95 -18.66
C SER A 11 36.49 21.28 -17.91
N TYR A 12 36.19 21.26 -16.61
CA TYR A 12 35.91 22.45 -15.79
C TYR A 12 36.93 22.61 -14.66
N GLU A 13 37.43 23.83 -14.46
CA GLU A 13 38.35 24.18 -13.36
C GLU A 13 37.54 24.73 -12.19
N ILE A 14 37.44 23.96 -11.09
CA ILE A 14 36.70 24.40 -9.90
C ILE A 14 37.64 25.23 -9.01
N THR A 15 37.25 26.47 -8.76
CA THR A 15 37.91 27.43 -7.89
C THR A 15 37.42 27.32 -6.44
N MET A 16 38.24 27.79 -5.50
CA MET A 16 37.88 27.81 -4.07
C MET A 16 36.62 28.63 -3.76
N ARG A 17 36.29 29.61 -4.62
CA ARG A 17 35.10 30.48 -4.48
C ARG A 17 33.82 29.74 -4.86
N GLU A 18 33.84 28.93 -5.92
CA GLU A 18 32.69 28.12 -6.34
C GLU A 18 32.39 27.02 -5.32
N ILE A 19 33.42 26.46 -4.68
CA ILE A 19 33.25 25.54 -3.56
C ILE A 19 32.53 26.23 -2.39
N LEU A 20 32.94 27.46 -2.04
CA LEU A 20 32.32 28.21 -0.95
C LEU A 20 30.86 28.58 -1.26
N ALA A 21 30.58 29.00 -2.50
CA ALA A 21 29.23 29.30 -2.94
C ALA A 21 28.34 28.03 -2.99
N SER A 22 28.87 26.90 -3.45
CA SER A 22 28.17 25.61 -3.44
C SER A 22 27.80 25.15 -2.03
N ILE A 23 28.72 25.27 -1.07
CA ILE A 23 28.43 24.98 0.35
C ILE A 23 27.31 25.90 0.86
N THR A 24 27.33 27.17 0.48
CA THR A 24 26.31 28.14 0.90
C THR A 24 24.94 27.81 0.30
N ILE A 25 24.90 27.44 -0.99
CA ILE A 25 23.67 26.97 -1.66
C ILE A 25 23.11 25.74 -0.94
N ILE A 26 23.95 24.74 -0.67
CA ILE A 26 23.53 23.54 0.06
C ILE A 26 22.99 23.90 1.44
N ALA A 27 23.66 24.79 2.18
CA ALA A 27 23.21 25.21 3.51
C ALA A 27 21.83 25.90 3.47
N VAL A 28 21.62 26.82 2.54
CA VAL A 28 20.32 27.49 2.35
C VAL A 28 19.24 26.49 1.93
N MET A 29 19.55 25.61 0.99
CA MET A 29 18.64 24.56 0.51
C MET A 29 18.26 23.58 1.63
N MET A 30 19.19 23.23 2.52
CA MET A 30 18.90 22.39 3.68
C MET A 30 17.96 23.08 4.67
N ILE A 31 18.21 24.37 5.00
CA ILE A 31 17.32 25.14 5.88
C ILE A 31 15.91 25.21 5.32
N LEU A 32 15.77 25.55 4.03
CA LEU A 32 14.48 25.57 3.35
C LEU A 32 13.84 24.17 3.31
N GLY A 33 14.65 23.13 3.07
CA GLY A 33 14.21 21.74 3.09
C GLY A 33 13.54 21.35 4.40
N PHE A 34 14.15 21.70 5.54
CA PHE A 34 13.55 21.44 6.86
C PHE A 34 12.23 22.20 7.08
N VAL A 35 12.12 23.45 6.60
CA VAL A 35 10.87 24.22 6.71
C VAL A 35 9.74 23.54 5.92
N PHE A 36 10.01 23.07 4.70
CA PHE A 36 9.01 22.37 3.90
C PHE A 36 8.70 20.98 4.47
N ALA A 37 9.70 20.23 4.90
CA ALA A 37 9.51 18.93 5.57
C ALA A 37 8.64 19.07 6.82
N GLY A 38 8.85 20.09 7.65
CA GLY A 38 8.04 20.34 8.83
C GLY A 38 6.57 20.59 8.51
N LYS A 39 6.25 21.33 7.44
CA LYS A 39 4.86 21.50 6.98
C LYS A 39 4.23 20.21 6.47
N ILE A 40 5.02 19.37 5.80
CA ILE A 40 4.58 18.06 5.33
C ILE A 40 4.32 17.12 6.52
N GLU A 41 5.16 17.17 7.54
CA GLU A 41 5.02 16.42 8.79
C GLU A 41 3.79 16.86 9.58
N GLU A 42 3.57 18.16 9.75
CA GLU A 42 2.40 18.72 10.41
C GLU A 42 1.10 18.24 9.75
N HIS A 43 1.03 18.34 8.42
CA HIS A 43 -0.13 17.86 7.66
C HIS A 43 -0.34 16.34 7.77
N GLN A 44 0.74 15.56 7.85
CA GLN A 44 0.65 14.12 8.09
C GLN A 44 0.21 13.82 9.53
N MET A 45 0.74 14.52 10.52
CA MET A 45 0.34 14.38 11.92
C MET A 45 -1.15 14.69 12.11
N ASP A 46 -1.66 15.75 11.46
CA ASP A 46 -3.07 16.10 11.54
C ASP A 46 -3.97 15.01 10.96
N LYS A 47 -3.58 14.42 9.82
CA LYS A 47 -4.30 13.27 9.25
C LYS A 47 -4.20 12.04 10.13
N ASN A 48 -3.02 11.76 10.66
CA ASN A 48 -2.75 10.57 11.47
C ASN A 48 -3.25 10.72 12.92
N ALA A 49 -3.71 11.92 13.31
CA ALA A 49 -4.17 12.21 14.67
C ALA A 49 -5.32 11.31 15.10
N GLU A 50 -6.17 10.87 14.16
CA GLU A 50 -7.26 9.94 14.46
C GLU A 50 -6.76 8.56 14.90
N TYR A 51 -5.63 8.10 14.35
CA TYR A 51 -5.03 6.81 14.71
C TYR A 51 -4.26 6.92 16.03
N TYR A 52 -3.50 8.00 16.24
CA TYR A 52 -2.76 8.16 17.51
C TYR A 52 -3.66 8.40 18.72
N LYS A 53 -4.83 9.00 18.52
CA LYS A 53 -5.82 9.24 19.59
C LYS A 53 -6.80 8.08 19.79
N ALA A 54 -6.84 7.11 18.86
CA ALA A 54 -7.74 5.97 18.97
C ALA A 54 -7.41 5.13 20.22
N ALA A 55 -8.45 4.59 20.85
CA ALA A 55 -8.27 3.67 21.96
C ALA A 55 -7.57 2.39 21.50
N LYS A 56 -6.67 1.84 22.33
CA LYS A 56 -5.96 0.58 22.05
C LYS A 56 -6.51 -0.49 22.96
N ILE A 57 -7.17 -1.50 22.39
CA ILE A 57 -7.93 -2.51 23.12
C ILE A 57 -7.41 -3.90 22.76
N THR A 58 -6.98 -4.66 23.77
CA THR A 58 -6.52 -6.05 23.61
C THR A 58 -7.38 -7.05 24.38
N GLU A 59 -8.28 -6.55 25.24
CA GLU A 59 -9.09 -7.35 26.14
C GLU A 59 -10.57 -7.26 25.75
N THR A 60 -11.26 -8.39 25.71
CA THR A 60 -12.69 -8.48 25.37
C THR A 60 -13.57 -7.60 26.24
N GLU A 61 -13.31 -7.53 27.56
CA GLU A 61 -14.12 -6.69 28.46
C GLU A 61 -13.97 -5.19 28.17
N MET A 62 -12.76 -4.76 27.80
CA MET A 62 -12.51 -3.37 27.39
C MET A 62 -13.17 -3.07 26.05
N PHE A 63 -13.24 -4.05 25.15
CA PHE A 63 -13.94 -3.92 23.89
C PHE A 63 -15.45 -3.75 24.09
N ARG A 64 -16.06 -4.60 24.93
CA ARG A 64 -17.49 -4.48 25.33
C ARG A 64 -17.77 -3.14 26.00
N TYR A 65 -16.92 -2.75 26.93
CA TYR A 65 -17.03 -1.46 27.61
C TYR A 65 -16.91 -0.29 26.63
N GLY A 66 -16.00 -0.37 25.66
CA GLY A 66 -15.78 0.65 24.62
C GLY A 66 -17.02 0.88 23.76
N MET A 67 -17.70 -0.19 23.35
CA MET A 67 -19.00 -0.10 22.65
C MET A 67 -20.07 0.53 23.55
N ASN A 68 -20.22 0.03 24.79
CA ASN A 68 -21.24 0.51 25.74
C ASN A 68 -21.08 1.99 26.11
N THR A 69 -19.85 2.52 26.08
CA THR A 69 -19.55 3.91 26.43
C THR A 69 -19.30 4.81 25.22
N SER A 70 -19.39 4.27 24.00
CA SER A 70 -19.26 5.02 22.74
C SER A 70 -17.97 5.84 22.65
N ILE A 71 -16.82 5.18 22.93
CA ILE A 71 -15.51 5.85 23.05
C ILE A 71 -14.95 6.43 21.74
N GLY A 72 -15.58 6.16 20.59
CA GLY A 72 -15.11 6.60 19.28
C GLY A 72 -14.17 5.59 18.62
N ASN A 73 -13.18 6.10 17.90
CA ASN A 73 -12.22 5.29 17.16
C ASN A 73 -11.37 4.42 18.09
N ALA A 74 -11.25 3.15 17.75
CA ALA A 74 -10.48 2.17 18.49
C ALA A 74 -9.75 1.19 17.55
N PHE A 75 -8.55 0.79 17.97
CA PHE A 75 -7.88 -0.40 17.51
C PHE A 75 -8.18 -1.54 18.48
N VAL A 76 -8.74 -2.63 17.97
CA VAL A 76 -9.09 -3.82 18.75
C VAL A 76 -8.31 -4.99 18.20
N TYR A 77 -7.43 -5.57 19.00
CA TYR A 77 -6.68 -6.77 18.63
C TYR A 77 -7.36 -8.02 19.16
N GLY A 78 -7.52 -9.03 18.32
CA GLY A 78 -8.05 -10.33 18.74
C GLY A 78 -8.25 -11.32 17.60
N GLU A 79 -9.00 -12.37 17.92
CA GLU A 79 -9.33 -13.44 16.99
C GLU A 79 -10.69 -13.18 16.33
N LEU A 80 -10.74 -13.38 15.01
CA LEU A 80 -11.92 -13.39 14.16
C LEU A 80 -12.21 -14.84 13.76
N GLU A 81 -13.41 -15.32 13.98
CA GLU A 81 -13.82 -16.69 13.68
C GLU A 81 -15.21 -16.72 13.01
N ALA A 82 -15.39 -17.59 12.01
CA ALA A 82 -16.68 -17.86 11.39
C ALA A 82 -17.54 -18.72 12.34
N ILE A 83 -18.73 -18.26 12.69
CA ILE A 83 -19.65 -19.06 13.52
C ILE A 83 -20.34 -20.11 12.67
N ASP A 84 -20.82 -19.72 11.48
CA ASP A 84 -21.38 -20.62 10.49
C ASP A 84 -20.44 -20.69 9.28
N THR A 85 -19.65 -21.77 9.20
CA THR A 85 -18.75 -21.99 8.08
C THR A 85 -19.53 -22.34 6.81
N VAL A 86 -18.98 -21.95 5.67
CA VAL A 86 -19.56 -22.17 4.35
C VAL A 86 -18.61 -22.94 3.46
N THR A 87 -19.17 -23.66 2.49
CA THR A 87 -18.41 -24.31 1.43
C THR A 87 -19.32 -24.68 0.25
N TYR A 88 -18.72 -24.91 -0.92
CA TYR A 88 -19.37 -25.61 -2.02
C TYR A 88 -19.13 -27.13 -1.89
N PRO A 89 -20.15 -27.99 -2.15
CA PRO A 89 -20.01 -29.44 -2.01
C PRO A 89 -18.83 -30.05 -2.77
N GLU A 90 -18.47 -29.46 -3.91
CA GLU A 90 -17.39 -29.91 -4.76
C GLU A 90 -15.98 -29.71 -4.16
N ILE A 91 -15.74 -28.65 -3.38
CA ILE A 91 -14.43 -28.39 -2.76
C ILE A 91 -14.36 -28.89 -1.30
N GLY A 92 -15.50 -29.04 -0.61
CA GLY A 92 -15.53 -29.41 0.81
C GLY A 92 -14.81 -28.38 1.69
N GLY A 93 -14.40 -28.75 2.90
CA GLY A 93 -13.73 -27.84 3.83
C GLY A 93 -14.66 -26.85 4.54
N GLU A 94 -14.06 -25.99 5.36
CA GLU A 94 -14.77 -25.03 6.21
C GLU A 94 -14.15 -23.65 5.99
N TYR A 95 -14.95 -22.68 5.55
CA TYR A 95 -14.47 -21.35 5.22
C TYR A 95 -15.37 -20.27 5.80
N LEU A 96 -14.81 -19.09 6.04
CA LEU A 96 -15.57 -17.88 6.37
C LEU A 96 -16.32 -17.35 5.14
N TYR A 97 -15.70 -17.47 3.97
CA TYR A 97 -16.17 -16.99 2.68
C TYR A 97 -15.58 -17.86 1.57
N VAL A 98 -16.35 -18.13 0.51
CA VAL A 98 -15.89 -18.80 -0.71
C VAL A 98 -16.48 -18.11 -1.93
N GLU A 99 -15.61 -17.76 -2.89
CA GLU A 99 -15.96 -17.34 -4.24
C GLU A 99 -15.69 -18.46 -5.23
N LYS A 100 -16.66 -18.72 -6.11
CA LYS A 100 -16.58 -19.59 -7.27
C LYS A 100 -16.58 -18.72 -8.52
N VAL A 101 -15.44 -18.69 -9.21
CA VAL A 101 -15.25 -17.91 -10.44
C VAL A 101 -15.32 -18.82 -11.65
N GLU A 102 -16.27 -18.56 -12.54
CA GLU A 102 -16.40 -19.24 -13.83
C GLU A 102 -15.48 -18.59 -14.87
N GLU A 103 -14.68 -19.40 -15.55
CA GLU A 103 -13.82 -18.97 -16.64
C GLU A 103 -14.07 -19.78 -17.90
N HIS A 104 -14.11 -19.10 -19.05
CA HIS A 104 -14.29 -19.70 -20.38
C HIS A 104 -13.01 -19.60 -21.20
N TYR A 105 -12.65 -20.67 -21.90
CA TYR A 105 -11.48 -20.69 -22.78
C TYR A 105 -11.83 -20.15 -24.16
N ASN A 106 -11.49 -18.88 -24.40
CA ASN A 106 -11.82 -18.20 -25.65
C ASN A 106 -10.59 -17.88 -26.50
N MET A 107 -10.86 -17.78 -27.79
CA MET A 107 -9.88 -17.38 -28.78
C MET A 107 -9.81 -15.86 -28.88
N HIS A 108 -8.61 -15.32 -28.76
CA HIS A 108 -8.29 -13.91 -28.90
C HIS A 108 -7.37 -13.67 -30.08
N THR A 109 -7.33 -12.44 -30.56
CA THR A 109 -6.38 -12.01 -31.58
C THR A 109 -5.60 -10.79 -31.10
N ARG A 110 -4.29 -10.77 -31.35
CA ARG A 110 -3.43 -9.61 -31.07
C ARG A 110 -2.61 -9.25 -32.30
N THR A 111 -2.34 -7.97 -32.47
CA THR A 111 -1.40 -7.50 -33.50
C THR A 111 -0.01 -7.41 -32.88
N VAL A 112 0.94 -8.15 -33.43
CA VAL A 112 2.33 -8.15 -32.99
C VAL A 112 3.19 -7.47 -34.03
N THR A 113 4.04 -6.57 -33.57
CA THR A 113 5.02 -5.85 -34.38
C THR A 113 6.35 -6.57 -34.32
N TYR A 114 6.97 -6.83 -35.46
CA TYR A 114 8.31 -7.41 -35.55
C TYR A 114 9.15 -6.65 -36.57
N THR A 115 10.45 -6.61 -36.35
CA THR A 115 11.41 -5.99 -37.26
C THR A 115 12.15 -7.08 -38.02
N ASP A 116 12.22 -6.97 -39.34
CA ASP A 116 12.97 -7.91 -40.16
C ASP A 116 14.48 -7.68 -40.09
N PHE A 117 15.27 -8.59 -40.67
CA PHE A 117 16.74 -8.48 -40.71
C PHE A 117 17.24 -7.20 -41.42
N ASN A 118 16.39 -6.56 -42.23
CA ASN A 118 16.69 -5.32 -42.95
C ASN A 118 16.28 -4.06 -42.16
N GLY A 119 15.84 -4.21 -40.90
CA GLY A 119 15.44 -3.08 -40.05
C GLY A 119 14.05 -2.52 -40.34
N LYS A 120 13.24 -3.17 -41.19
CA LYS A 120 11.87 -2.73 -41.48
C LYS A 120 10.87 -3.36 -40.52
N THR A 121 10.03 -2.53 -39.94
CA THR A 121 8.96 -2.93 -39.01
C THR A 121 7.71 -3.38 -39.77
N HIS A 122 7.19 -4.54 -39.40
CA HIS A 122 5.97 -5.14 -39.92
C HIS A 122 5.03 -5.55 -38.78
N THR A 123 3.75 -5.72 -39.11
CA THR A 123 2.74 -6.18 -38.15
C THR A 123 2.08 -7.46 -38.67
N ARG A 124 1.82 -8.41 -37.77
CA ARG A 124 1.01 -9.60 -38.07
C ARG A 124 -0.04 -9.82 -37.00
N THR A 125 -1.18 -10.38 -37.39
CA THR A 125 -2.21 -10.83 -36.46
C THR A 125 -1.86 -12.23 -35.97
N GLU A 126 -1.73 -12.40 -34.67
CA GLU A 126 -1.56 -13.69 -34.01
C GLU A 126 -2.84 -14.04 -33.26
N THR A 127 -3.24 -15.31 -33.33
CA THR A 127 -4.32 -15.86 -32.52
C THR A 127 -3.73 -16.52 -31.28
N TYR A 128 -4.32 -16.26 -30.11
CA TYR A 128 -3.96 -16.92 -28.86
C TYR A 128 -5.24 -17.30 -28.11
N TRP A 129 -5.12 -18.16 -27.11
CA TRP A 129 -6.25 -18.59 -26.31
C TRP A 129 -5.98 -18.29 -24.84
N SER A 130 -6.98 -17.77 -24.14
CA SER A 130 -6.91 -17.52 -22.70
C SER A 130 -8.21 -17.89 -22.03
N TRP A 131 -8.11 -18.14 -20.72
CA TRP A 131 -9.26 -18.26 -19.84
C TRP A 131 -9.71 -16.87 -19.46
N ASP A 132 -10.96 -16.55 -19.77
CA ASP A 132 -11.56 -15.25 -19.48
C ASP A 132 -12.67 -15.41 -18.45
N TYR A 133 -12.82 -14.41 -17.59
CA TYR A 133 -13.91 -14.35 -16.61
C TYR A 133 -15.28 -14.37 -17.30
N ALA A 134 -16.15 -15.28 -16.86
CA ALA A 134 -17.52 -15.44 -17.35
C ALA A 134 -18.57 -15.12 -16.28
N GLY A 135 -18.21 -15.22 -15.00
CA GLY A 135 -19.09 -14.89 -13.87
C GLY A 135 -18.48 -15.31 -12.53
N SER A 136 -19.10 -14.92 -11.43
CA SER A 136 -18.77 -15.45 -10.11
C SER A 136 -20.00 -15.55 -9.21
N GLU A 137 -19.93 -16.52 -8.29
CA GLU A 137 -20.90 -16.78 -7.24
C GLU A 137 -20.18 -16.82 -5.90
N GLU A 138 -20.74 -16.20 -4.88
CA GLU A 138 -20.14 -16.14 -3.55
C GLU A 138 -21.08 -16.66 -2.47
N VAL A 139 -20.49 -17.31 -1.47
CA VAL A 139 -21.15 -17.74 -0.25
C VAL A 139 -20.31 -17.32 0.94
N HIS A 140 -20.95 -16.86 2.00
CA HIS A 140 -20.27 -16.34 3.17
C HIS A 140 -21.05 -16.65 4.45
N SER A 141 -20.33 -16.64 5.57
CA SER A 141 -20.90 -16.77 6.90
C SER A 141 -21.88 -15.64 7.18
N LYS A 142 -22.97 -15.91 7.90
CA LYS A 142 -23.93 -14.89 8.35
C LYS A 142 -23.42 -14.19 9.60
N LYS A 143 -22.78 -14.96 10.48
CA LYS A 143 -22.32 -14.50 11.79
C LYS A 143 -20.84 -14.81 11.97
N ILE A 144 -20.15 -13.86 12.58
CA ILE A 144 -18.76 -13.98 12.97
C ILE A 144 -18.64 -13.77 14.47
N GLN A 145 -17.59 -14.32 15.06
CA GLN A 145 -17.17 -14.04 16.41
C GLN A 145 -15.88 -13.23 16.34
N PHE A 146 -15.84 -12.08 17.02
CA PHE A 146 -14.61 -11.31 17.16
C PHE A 146 -14.38 -10.95 18.62
N CYS A 147 -13.21 -11.29 19.16
CA CYS A 147 -12.89 -11.16 20.59
C CYS A 147 -14.01 -11.75 21.48
N ASP A 148 -14.41 -13.00 21.20
CA ASP A 148 -15.50 -13.71 21.89
C ASP A 148 -16.91 -13.11 21.76
N ILE A 149 -17.11 -12.05 20.96
CA ILE A 149 -18.41 -11.40 20.76
C ILE A 149 -18.97 -11.82 19.39
N GLU A 150 -20.18 -12.40 19.39
CA GLU A 150 -20.93 -12.67 18.16
C GLU A 150 -21.45 -11.37 17.52
N MET A 151 -21.26 -11.25 16.22
CA MET A 151 -21.73 -10.11 15.43
C MET A 151 -22.04 -10.50 13.98
N ASP A 152 -22.69 -9.61 13.24
CA ASP A 152 -22.96 -9.82 11.81
C ASP A 152 -21.66 -9.80 11.01
N TYR A 153 -21.58 -10.66 9.98
CA TYR A 153 -20.43 -10.73 9.07
C TYR A 153 -20.04 -9.36 8.49
N SER A 154 -21.02 -8.49 8.22
CA SER A 154 -20.81 -7.16 7.67
C SER A 154 -20.07 -6.20 8.60
N LYS A 155 -19.83 -6.55 9.87
CA LYS A 155 -19.12 -5.69 10.83
C LYS A 155 -17.64 -5.58 10.57
N VAL A 156 -17.03 -6.62 10.00
CA VAL A 156 -15.60 -6.68 9.73
C VAL A 156 -15.39 -6.82 8.24
N ALA A 157 -14.54 -5.97 7.68
CA ALA A 157 -14.14 -6.07 6.28
C ALA A 157 -13.49 -7.44 6.05
N MET A 158 -13.91 -8.11 4.97
CA MET A 158 -13.48 -9.45 4.68
C MET A 158 -11.95 -9.53 4.51
N PRO A 159 -11.28 -10.52 5.14
CA PRO A 159 -9.88 -10.85 4.82
C PRO A 159 -9.68 -11.15 3.33
N GLY A 160 -8.44 -11.07 2.85
CA GLY A 160 -8.11 -11.53 1.49
C GLY A 160 -8.45 -13.01 1.28
N THR A 161 -8.83 -13.38 0.06
CA THR A 161 -9.09 -14.76 -0.34
C THR A 161 -7.82 -15.43 -0.88
N ASP A 162 -7.61 -16.68 -0.52
CA ASP A 162 -6.57 -17.53 -1.07
C ASP A 162 -7.14 -18.48 -2.13
N TYR A 163 -6.32 -18.85 -3.11
CA TYR A 163 -6.69 -19.88 -4.07
C TYR A 163 -6.85 -21.25 -3.37
N ILE A 164 -7.98 -21.90 -3.60
CA ILE A 164 -8.28 -23.23 -3.07
C ILE A 164 -8.02 -24.28 -4.14
N ASP A 165 -8.78 -24.24 -5.23
CA ASP A 165 -8.70 -25.25 -6.30
C ASP A 165 -9.28 -24.75 -7.63
N THR A 166 -9.07 -25.52 -8.70
CA THR A 166 -9.65 -25.32 -10.03
C THR A 166 -10.28 -26.62 -10.50
N MET A 167 -11.57 -26.58 -10.80
CA MET A 167 -12.30 -27.72 -11.36
C MET A 167 -12.70 -27.46 -12.79
N ASN A 168 -12.36 -28.38 -13.69
CA ASN A 168 -12.76 -28.28 -15.09
C ASN A 168 -14.11 -29.00 -15.26
N GLU A 169 -15.14 -28.25 -15.67
CA GLU A 169 -16.39 -28.83 -16.11
C GLU A 169 -16.24 -29.42 -17.52
N SER A 170 -15.48 -28.73 -18.37
CA SER A 170 -15.13 -29.18 -19.71
C SER A 170 -13.75 -28.66 -20.15
N GLY A 171 -13.35 -28.97 -21.39
CA GLY A 171 -12.14 -28.38 -21.98
C GLY A 171 -12.23 -26.87 -22.24
N PHE A 172 -13.42 -26.27 -22.14
CA PHE A 172 -13.66 -24.85 -22.42
C PHE A 172 -14.27 -24.08 -21.25
N VAL A 173 -14.66 -24.77 -20.17
CA VAL A 173 -15.28 -24.17 -18.98
C VAL A 173 -14.61 -24.74 -17.74
N ARG A 174 -14.14 -23.85 -16.87
CA ARG A 174 -13.58 -24.23 -15.56
C ARG A 174 -14.05 -23.27 -14.48
N PHE A 175 -14.03 -23.74 -13.25
CA PHE A 175 -14.34 -22.98 -12.06
C PHE A 175 -13.10 -22.89 -11.17
N LYS A 176 -12.71 -21.68 -10.80
CA LYS A 176 -11.70 -21.44 -9.77
C LYS A 176 -12.38 -21.10 -8.46
N TYR A 177 -11.86 -21.67 -7.38
CA TYR A 177 -12.36 -21.45 -6.04
C TYR A 177 -11.34 -20.65 -5.24
N TYR A 178 -11.82 -19.60 -4.62
CA TYR A 178 -11.05 -18.75 -3.71
C TYR A 178 -11.79 -18.69 -2.38
N GLY A 179 -11.09 -18.63 -1.27
CA GLY A 179 -11.77 -18.52 0.01
C GLY A 179 -10.93 -18.00 1.14
N CYS A 180 -11.63 -17.70 2.23
CA CYS A 180 -11.06 -17.22 3.47
C CYS A 180 -11.08 -18.35 4.49
N ASN A 181 -9.97 -18.51 5.21
CA ASN A 181 -9.89 -19.41 6.34
C ASN A 181 -11.00 -19.08 7.37
N PRO A 182 -11.47 -20.06 8.14
CA PRO A 182 -12.54 -19.83 9.11
C PRO A 182 -12.08 -18.99 10.30
N LYS A 183 -10.77 -18.87 10.52
CA LYS A 183 -10.19 -18.17 11.67
C LYS A 183 -8.98 -17.32 11.28
N TYR A 184 -8.90 -16.13 11.86
CA TYR A 184 -7.79 -15.19 11.73
C TYR A 184 -7.49 -14.50 13.05
N THR A 185 -6.26 -14.03 13.21
CA THR A 185 -5.85 -13.15 14.31
C THR A 185 -5.36 -11.85 13.71
N GLY A 186 -5.70 -10.72 14.31
CA GLY A 186 -5.28 -9.41 13.79
C GLY A 186 -5.90 -8.24 14.54
N THR A 187 -5.76 -7.06 13.96
CA THR A 187 -6.29 -5.82 14.53
C THR A 187 -7.43 -5.30 13.66
N VAL A 188 -8.55 -4.93 14.26
CA VAL A 188 -9.61 -4.15 13.61
C VAL A 188 -9.44 -2.68 13.98
N TYR A 189 -9.50 -1.79 12.97
CA TYR A 189 -9.71 -0.37 13.21
C TYR A 189 -11.18 -0.03 12.98
N THR A 190 -11.86 0.46 14.01
CA THR A 190 -13.31 0.70 13.95
C THR A 190 -13.71 1.90 14.79
N ASP A 191 -14.94 2.33 14.59
CA ASP A 191 -15.63 3.30 15.44
C ASP A 191 -16.62 2.54 16.33
N LEU A 192 -16.49 2.74 17.64
CA LEU A 192 -17.32 2.09 18.65
C LEU A 192 -18.46 2.97 19.17
N ARG A 193 -18.75 4.09 18.49
CA ARG A 193 -19.97 4.87 18.74
C ARG A 193 -21.22 4.05 18.44
N ASP A 194 -22.33 4.43 19.07
CA ASP A 194 -23.66 3.83 18.84
C ASP A 194 -23.82 2.38 19.33
N GLY A 195 -22.95 1.93 20.23
CA GLY A 195 -23.13 0.66 20.94
C GLY A 195 -22.73 -0.60 20.17
N ALA A 196 -22.19 -0.46 18.96
CA ALA A 196 -21.72 -1.55 18.13
C ALA A 196 -20.51 -1.10 17.30
N MET A 197 -19.80 -2.05 16.69
CA MET A 197 -18.83 -1.72 15.64
C MET A 197 -19.52 -1.11 14.42
N LYS A 198 -18.82 -0.18 13.78
CA LYS A 198 -19.17 0.29 12.44
C LYS A 198 -19.13 -0.88 11.43
N ASP A 199 -20.04 -0.87 10.47
CA ASP A 199 -20.01 -1.83 9.36
C ASP A 199 -18.77 -1.62 8.49
N ASP A 200 -18.29 -2.71 7.89
CA ASP A 200 -17.11 -2.76 7.00
C ASP A 200 -15.85 -2.18 7.67
N SER A 201 -15.65 -2.51 8.95
CA SER A 201 -14.47 -2.06 9.69
C SER A 201 -13.20 -2.78 9.18
N PRO A 202 -12.15 -2.06 8.76
CA PRO A 202 -10.93 -2.67 8.23
C PRO A 202 -10.26 -3.63 9.21
N PHE A 203 -9.89 -4.82 8.72
CA PHE A 203 -9.19 -5.84 9.49
C PHE A 203 -7.79 -6.11 8.93
N TYR A 204 -6.78 -5.97 9.78
CA TYR A 204 -5.38 -6.13 9.45
C TYR A 204 -4.90 -7.49 9.95
N VAL A 205 -5.02 -8.50 9.07
CA VAL A 205 -4.66 -9.89 9.36
C VAL A 205 -3.18 -10.00 9.75
N GLY A 206 -2.92 -10.65 10.88
CA GLY A 206 -1.57 -10.92 11.39
C GLY A 206 -0.83 -9.72 11.97
N GLN A 207 -1.46 -8.53 12.02
CA GLN A 207 -0.85 -7.33 12.58
C GLN A 207 -1.38 -7.06 14.00
N ASP A 208 -0.47 -6.73 14.91
CA ASP A 208 -0.81 -6.15 16.20
C ASP A 208 -1.16 -4.65 16.07
N ILE A 209 -1.59 -4.04 17.17
CA ILE A 209 -2.03 -2.63 17.18
C ILE A 209 -0.89 -1.70 16.78
N GLU A 210 0.33 -1.94 17.24
CA GLU A 210 1.47 -1.06 16.97
C GLU A 210 1.86 -1.11 15.49
N SER A 211 1.99 -2.32 14.95
CA SER A 211 2.27 -2.57 13.53
C SER A 211 1.19 -1.97 12.63
N THR A 212 -0.09 -2.09 13.03
CA THR A 212 -1.21 -1.51 12.29
C THR A 212 -1.17 0.01 12.30
N VAL A 213 -0.87 0.62 13.46
CA VAL A 213 -0.71 2.08 13.56
C VAL A 213 0.48 2.53 12.69
N GLU A 214 1.61 1.84 12.72
CA GLU A 214 2.77 2.17 11.89
C GLU A 214 2.45 2.07 10.39
N TYR A 215 1.76 0.99 9.98
CA TYR A 215 1.30 0.79 8.61
C TYR A 215 0.42 1.95 8.13
N LEU A 216 -0.57 2.34 8.95
CA LEU A 216 -1.52 3.42 8.64
C LEU A 216 -0.90 4.82 8.69
N THR A 217 0.17 5.00 9.48
CA THR A 217 0.81 6.31 9.69
C THR A 217 2.13 6.48 8.93
N SER A 218 2.45 5.55 8.02
CA SER A 218 3.75 5.50 7.34
C SER A 218 4.13 6.83 6.64
N GLY A 219 5.34 7.32 6.94
CA GLY A 219 5.86 8.61 6.52
C GLY A 219 6.36 8.69 5.07
N PHE A 220 5.85 7.83 4.18
CA PHE A 220 6.30 7.76 2.78
C PHE A 220 6.38 9.13 2.06
N PRO A 221 5.43 10.08 2.25
CA PRO A 221 5.52 11.39 1.60
C PRO A 221 6.74 12.20 2.02
N ILE A 222 7.21 12.05 3.27
CA ILE A 222 8.40 12.78 3.76
C ILE A 222 9.68 12.22 3.14
N VAL A 223 9.75 10.90 2.96
CA VAL A 223 10.89 10.24 2.31
C VAL A 223 10.97 10.64 0.85
N LEU A 224 9.83 10.63 0.14
CA LEU A 224 9.75 11.06 -1.25
C LEU A 224 10.16 12.53 -1.43
N PHE A 225 9.74 13.40 -0.51
CA PHE A 225 10.15 14.80 -0.50
C PHE A 225 11.68 14.93 -0.46
N TRP A 226 12.36 14.25 0.46
CA TRP A 226 13.82 14.34 0.58
C TRP A 226 14.55 13.82 -0.65
N ILE A 227 14.06 12.76 -1.30
CA ILE A 227 14.63 12.25 -2.55
C ILE A 227 14.59 13.33 -3.63
N ILE A 228 13.42 13.95 -3.85
CA ILE A 228 13.26 15.02 -4.84
C ILE A 228 14.11 16.24 -4.46
N TRP A 229 14.14 16.60 -3.18
CA TRP A 229 14.86 17.77 -2.68
C TRP A 229 16.38 17.66 -2.85
N ILE A 230 16.94 16.47 -2.62
CA ILE A 230 18.37 16.19 -2.84
C ILE A 230 18.71 16.31 -4.33
N ILE A 231 17.88 15.77 -5.22
CA ILE A 231 18.07 15.88 -6.67
C ILE A 231 18.03 17.36 -7.11
N LEU A 232 17.05 18.11 -6.63
CA LEU A 232 16.90 19.53 -6.93
C LEU A 232 18.10 20.34 -6.42
N THR A 233 18.58 20.05 -5.20
CA THR A 233 19.77 20.69 -4.62
C THR A 233 21.02 20.38 -5.44
N GLY A 234 21.20 19.12 -5.86
CA GLY A 234 22.30 18.74 -6.74
C GLY A 234 22.25 19.46 -8.09
N GLY A 235 21.05 19.56 -8.68
CA GLY A 235 20.82 20.32 -9.91
C GLY A 235 21.13 21.81 -9.75
N ALA A 236 20.79 22.42 -8.62
CA ALA A 236 21.12 23.81 -8.33
C ALA A 236 22.63 24.05 -8.22
N VAL A 237 23.36 23.14 -7.56
CA VAL A 237 24.84 23.22 -7.46
C VAL A 237 25.51 23.04 -8.83
N VAL A 238 25.08 22.04 -9.60
CA VAL A 238 25.62 21.82 -10.96
C VAL A 238 25.29 23.00 -11.87
N GLY A 239 24.05 23.49 -11.83
CA GLY A 239 23.65 24.68 -12.57
C GLY A 239 24.48 25.92 -12.19
N PHE A 240 24.78 26.08 -10.90
CA PHE A 240 25.64 27.18 -10.44
C PHE A 240 27.08 27.06 -10.98
N ILE A 241 27.65 25.85 -11.00
CA ILE A 241 29.01 25.61 -11.50
C ILE A 241 29.08 25.76 -13.04
N CYS A 242 28.08 25.26 -13.77
CA CYS A 242 28.08 25.29 -15.24
C CYS A 242 27.73 26.65 -15.87
N LEU A 243 27.27 27.63 -15.08
CA LEU A 243 26.85 28.93 -15.60
C LEU A 243 27.99 29.97 -15.74
N ASP A 244 29.26 29.60 -15.56
CA ASP A 244 30.46 30.46 -15.68
C ASP A 244 30.21 31.88 -15.16
N ASN A 245 30.09 31.99 -13.83
CA ASN A 245 29.67 33.19 -13.14
C ASN A 245 30.82 34.22 -13.05
N GLU A 246 31.11 34.91 -14.15
CA GLU A 246 32.11 36.01 -14.26
C GLU A 246 31.90 37.14 -13.22
N TRP A 247 30.70 37.28 -12.63
CA TRP A 247 30.42 38.31 -11.61
C TRP A 247 31.08 38.08 -10.24
N LEU A 248 31.73 36.92 -10.03
CA LEU A 248 32.56 36.66 -8.84
C LEU A 248 34.04 37.04 -9.04
N GLU A 249 34.39 37.55 -10.23
CA GLU A 249 35.76 37.93 -10.61
C GLU A 249 36.16 39.37 -10.21
N ASP A 250 35.20 40.19 -9.76
CA ASP A 250 35.43 41.55 -9.21
C ASP A 250 35.71 41.57 -7.70
#